data_AF-A0A927GRQ3-F1
#
_entry.id   AF-A0A927GRQ3-F1
#
_cell.length_a   1.000
_cell.length_b   1.000
_cell.length_c   1.000
_cell.angle_alpha   90.00
_cell.angle_beta   90.00
_cell.angle_gamma   90.00
#
_symmetry.space_group_name_H-M   'P 1'
#
loop_
_entity.id
_entity.type
_entity.pdbx_description
1 polymer ?
#
loop_
_entity_poly.entity_id
_entity_poly.type
_entity_poly.pdbx_seq_one_letter_code
_entity_poly.pdbx_strand_id
1 'polypeptide(L)'
;MEPKYKQWYMEYKIHKNRPGLLGDIASLLGMLEVNIITINGVEDRTRGMLLQTNDDERIELLGKMLRKVDNITLNALRPPKLVDILAVRHGRYIERDSDDKKTFRFTREELGLLVDFLGEVFKREGNQVVGLRGMPRVGKTESIIAGSVCSNKRWTFVSSTLLRQTVRSQLSEEEMSPNNIFIIDGIVSTIRSNERHHQLLQNIMAMPSTKVIEHPDIFIKESHYDYSAFDCIIELRNTPDEEISYESFTGYHEF
;
A
#
# COMPACT_ATOMS: atom_id res chain seq x y z
N MET A 1 -11.84 12.93 -29.86
CA MET A 1 -11.07 12.73 -28.62
C MET A 1 -12.05 12.31 -27.55
N GLU A 2 -11.87 11.14 -26.95
CA GLU A 2 -12.73 10.73 -25.82
C GLU A 2 -12.48 11.64 -24.60
N PRO A 3 -13.52 12.00 -23.83
CA PRO A 3 -13.36 12.83 -22.65
C PRO A 3 -12.50 12.12 -21.61
N LYS A 4 -11.41 12.77 -21.18
CA LYS A 4 -10.52 12.24 -20.14
C LYS A 4 -11.12 12.50 -18.77
N TYR A 5 -11.75 11.48 -18.20
CA TYR A 5 -12.29 11.54 -16.85
C TYR A 5 -11.17 11.51 -15.79
N LYS A 6 -11.27 12.38 -14.79
CA LYS A 6 -10.40 12.44 -13.61
C LYS A 6 -11.15 11.95 -12.38
N GLN A 7 -10.42 11.29 -11.48
CA GLN A 7 -10.95 10.84 -10.20
C GLN A 7 -10.68 11.86 -9.09
N TRP A 8 -11.63 11.96 -8.17
CA TRP A 8 -11.59 12.85 -7.02
C TRP A 8 -11.99 12.10 -5.75
N TYR A 9 -11.34 12.41 -4.65
CA TYR A 9 -11.73 11.97 -3.32
C TYR A 9 -12.47 13.08 -2.61
N MET A 10 -13.67 12.76 -2.13
CA MET A 10 -14.46 13.62 -1.27
C MET A 10 -14.68 12.93 0.08
N GLU A 11 -14.42 13.66 1.17
CA GLU A 11 -14.68 13.21 2.52
C GLU A 11 -15.49 14.27 3.27
N TYR A 12 -16.54 13.84 3.97
CA TYR A 12 -17.28 14.72 4.86
C TYR A 12 -17.69 14.03 6.16
N LYS A 13 -17.69 14.82 7.23
CA LYS A 13 -18.20 14.42 8.55
C LYS A 13 -19.63 14.89 8.74
N ILE A 14 -20.50 14.02 9.24
CA ILE A 14 -21.92 14.29 9.50
C ILE A 14 -22.09 14.72 10.95
N HIS A 15 -22.59 15.94 11.16
CA HIS A 15 -22.90 16.47 12.50
C HIS A 15 -24.33 16.13 12.91
N LYS A 16 -25.27 16.29 11.97
CA LYS A 16 -26.70 15.98 12.15
C LYS A 16 -27.11 14.92 11.14
N ASN A 17 -27.25 13.68 11.61
CA ASN A 17 -27.67 12.56 10.77
C ASN A 17 -29.19 12.63 10.52
N ARG A 18 -29.62 13.47 9.58
CA ARG A 18 -31.01 13.52 9.13
C ARG A 18 -31.25 12.48 8.04
N PRO A 19 -32.38 11.75 8.07
CA PRO A 19 -32.81 10.94 6.94
C PRO A 19 -32.79 11.77 5.64
N GLY A 20 -32.25 11.20 4.56
CA GLY A 20 -32.17 11.86 3.25
C GLY A 20 -30.91 12.67 2.97
N LEU A 21 -30.02 12.93 3.95
CA LEU A 21 -28.79 13.72 3.72
C LEU A 21 -27.91 13.17 2.59
N LEU A 22 -27.74 11.84 2.53
CA LEU A 22 -27.01 11.20 1.45
C LEU A 22 -27.72 11.37 0.10
N GLY A 23 -29.06 11.31 0.09
CA GLY A 23 -29.87 11.56 -1.09
C GLY A 23 -29.66 12.97 -1.62
N ASP A 24 -29.68 13.99 -0.75
CA ASP A 24 -29.47 15.38 -1.14
C ASP A 24 -28.08 15.60 -1.75
N ILE A 25 -27.03 15.02 -1.16
CA ILE A 25 -25.66 15.08 -1.69
C ILE A 25 -25.58 14.35 -3.04
N ALA A 26 -26.18 13.17 -3.16
CA ALA A 26 -26.21 12.40 -4.40
C ALA A 26 -26.97 13.13 -5.52
N SER A 27 -28.08 13.80 -5.20
CA SER A 27 -28.82 14.65 -6.15
C SER A 27 -27.96 15.80 -6.64
N LEU A 28 -27.23 16.48 -5.76
CA LEU A 28 -26.34 17.58 -6.15
C LEU A 28 -25.19 17.09 -7.05
N LEU A 29 -24.59 15.94 -6.73
CA LEU A 29 -23.60 15.30 -7.60
C LEU A 29 -24.18 14.96 -8.98
N GLY A 30 -25.39 14.41 -9.02
CA GLY A 30 -26.10 14.11 -10.26
C GLY A 30 -26.40 15.35 -11.10
N MET A 31 -26.83 16.45 -10.49
CA MET A 31 -27.08 17.73 -11.17
C MET A 31 -25.81 18.35 -11.76
N LEU A 32 -24.65 18.09 -11.15
CA LEU A 32 -23.36 18.53 -11.66
C LEU A 32 -22.70 17.51 -12.59
N GLU A 33 -23.40 16.43 -12.96
CA GLU A 33 -22.86 15.33 -13.77
C GLU A 33 -21.53 14.79 -13.21
N VAL A 34 -21.45 14.66 -11.89
CA VAL A 34 -20.32 14.05 -11.18
C VAL A 34 -20.70 12.62 -10.80
N ASN A 35 -20.00 11.65 -11.38
CA ASN A 35 -20.27 10.24 -11.14
C ASN A 35 -19.72 9.79 -9.78
N ILE A 36 -20.47 8.96 -9.07
CA ILE A 36 -20.00 8.28 -7.86
C ILE A 36 -19.47 6.91 -8.29
N ILE A 37 -18.14 6.72 -8.21
CA ILE A 37 -17.53 5.40 -8.45
C ILE A 37 -17.80 4.50 -7.23
N THR A 38 -17.55 5.01 -6.04
CA THR A 38 -17.72 4.25 -4.79
C THR A 38 -18.00 5.19 -3.64
N ILE A 39 -18.78 4.74 -2.66
CA ILE A 39 -19.08 5.46 -1.43
C ILE A 39 -19.08 4.46 -0.27
N ASN A 40 -18.51 4.84 0.87
CA ASN A 40 -18.60 4.06 2.09
C ASN A 40 -18.53 4.93 3.35
N GLY A 41 -18.99 4.40 4.47
CA GLY A 41 -18.63 4.95 5.79
C GLY A 41 -17.22 4.52 6.11
N VAL A 42 -16.36 5.44 6.55
CA VAL A 42 -14.94 5.14 6.81
C VAL A 42 -14.63 5.10 8.31
N GLU A 43 -15.26 5.98 9.08
CA GLU A 43 -15.17 6.02 10.53
C GLU A 43 -16.39 6.80 11.06
N ASP A 44 -16.63 6.80 12.37
CA ASP A 44 -17.78 7.43 13.03
C ASP A 44 -18.29 8.71 12.36
N ARG A 45 -19.47 8.58 11.74
CA ARG A 45 -20.20 9.65 11.02
C ARG A 45 -19.43 10.31 9.87
N THR A 46 -18.33 9.72 9.43
CA THR A 46 -17.51 10.19 8.30
C THR A 46 -17.76 9.30 7.08
N ARG A 47 -17.98 9.93 5.94
CA ARG A 47 -18.20 9.25 4.66
C ARG A 47 -17.16 9.67 3.66
N GLY A 48 -16.58 8.68 2.99
CA GLY A 48 -15.67 8.87 1.87
C GLY A 48 -16.35 8.48 0.57
N MET A 49 -16.07 9.25 -0.49
CA MET A 49 -16.58 9.01 -1.84
C MET A 49 -15.44 9.14 -2.85
N LEU A 50 -15.36 8.17 -3.75
CA LEU A 50 -14.60 8.30 -5.00
C LEU A 50 -15.54 8.80 -6.07
N LEU A 51 -15.21 9.96 -6.61
CA LEU A 51 -15.97 10.68 -7.61
C LEU A 51 -15.20 10.69 -8.93
N GLN A 52 -15.92 10.87 -10.03
CA GLN A 52 -15.36 10.97 -11.36
C GLN A 52 -16.06 12.05 -12.17
N THR A 53 -15.27 12.89 -12.83
CA THR A 53 -15.78 13.88 -13.77
C THR A 53 -14.72 14.22 -14.82
N ASN A 54 -15.16 14.74 -15.97
CA ASN A 54 -14.29 15.23 -17.03
C ASN A 54 -14.04 16.75 -16.95
N ASP A 55 -14.59 17.43 -15.95
CA ASP A 55 -14.54 18.89 -15.81
C ASP A 55 -14.30 19.28 -14.34
N ASP A 56 -13.16 19.93 -14.09
CA ASP A 56 -12.69 20.30 -12.76
C ASP A 56 -13.53 21.46 -12.15
N GLU A 57 -14.18 22.29 -12.98
CA GLU A 57 -15.04 23.39 -12.50
C GLU A 57 -16.27 22.85 -11.75
N ARG A 58 -16.80 21.69 -12.18
CA ARG A 58 -17.89 20.98 -11.49
C ARG A 58 -17.51 20.62 -10.06
N ILE A 59 -16.27 20.18 -9.85
CA ILE A 59 -15.74 19.84 -8.51
C ILE A 59 -15.57 21.10 -7.67
N GLU A 60 -15.07 22.19 -8.25
CA GLU A 60 -14.93 23.44 -7.52
C GLU A 60 -16.31 23.98 -7.05
N LEU A 61 -17.29 23.94 -7.94
CA LEU A 61 -18.67 24.35 -7.65
C LEU A 61 -19.32 23.45 -6.60
N LEU A 62 -19.18 22.12 -6.72
CA LEU A 62 -19.57 21.14 -5.71
C LEU A 62 -19.01 21.50 -4.34
N GLY A 63 -17.71 21.76 -4.26
CA GLY A 63 -17.05 22.15 -3.01
C GLY A 63 -17.60 23.45 -2.41
N LYS A 64 -17.88 24.46 -3.25
CA LYS A 64 -18.49 25.73 -2.80
C LYS A 64 -19.92 25.52 -2.27
N MET A 65 -20.70 24.64 -2.90
CA MET A 65 -22.07 24.33 -2.46
C MET A 65 -22.07 23.52 -1.15
N LEU A 66 -21.29 22.45 -1.06
CA LEU A 66 -21.24 21.58 0.12
C LEU A 66 -20.74 22.30 1.38
N ARG A 67 -19.84 23.28 1.23
CA ARG A 67 -19.40 24.12 2.36
C ARG A 67 -20.52 24.96 2.98
N LYS A 68 -21.64 25.17 2.29
CA LYS A 68 -22.81 25.87 2.81
C LYS A 68 -23.84 24.94 3.46
N VAL A 69 -23.59 23.63 3.49
CA VAL A 69 -24.51 22.65 4.09
C VAL A 69 -24.18 22.48 5.58
N ASP A 70 -25.01 23.07 6.45
CA ASP A 70 -24.77 23.12 7.90
C ASP A 70 -24.68 21.76 8.62
N ASN A 71 -25.20 20.70 8.00
CA ASN A 71 -25.27 19.36 8.61
C ASN A 71 -23.98 18.56 8.47
N ILE A 72 -23.04 19.04 7.64
CA ILE A 72 -21.78 18.35 7.35
C ILE A 72 -20.59 19.30 7.44
N THR A 73 -19.39 18.73 7.61
CA THR A 73 -18.14 19.42 7.32
C THR A 73 -17.41 18.68 6.22
N LEU A 74 -17.05 19.39 5.16
CA LEU A 74 -16.22 18.86 4.09
C LEU A 74 -14.75 18.83 4.56
N ASN A 75 -14.22 17.64 4.80
CA ASN A 75 -12.85 17.45 5.28
C ASN A 75 -11.85 17.37 4.13
N ALA A 76 -12.25 16.76 3.00
CA ALA A 76 -11.41 16.63 1.83
C ALA A 76 -12.21 16.76 0.54
N LEU A 77 -11.63 17.45 -0.45
CA LEU A 77 -12.06 17.44 -1.84
C LEU A 77 -10.82 17.68 -2.71
N ARG A 78 -10.19 16.59 -3.16
CA ARG A 78 -8.87 16.61 -3.84
C ARG A 78 -8.67 15.34 -4.66
N PRO A 79 -7.65 15.24 -5.53
CA PRO A 79 -7.29 13.97 -6.14
C PRO A 79 -7.06 12.86 -5.10
N PRO A 80 -7.51 11.62 -5.36
CA PRO A 80 -7.40 10.51 -4.42
C PRO A 80 -5.94 10.07 -4.25
N LYS A 81 -5.56 9.79 -3.02
CA LYS A 81 -4.37 9.01 -2.67
C LYS A 81 -4.76 7.53 -2.58
N LEU A 82 -3.77 6.64 -2.66
CA LEU A 82 -4.00 5.19 -2.51
C LEU A 82 -4.79 4.85 -1.24
N VAL A 83 -4.44 5.46 -0.11
CA VAL A 83 -5.15 5.22 1.15
C VAL A 83 -6.60 5.68 1.13
N ASP A 84 -6.94 6.72 0.36
CA ASP A 84 -8.31 7.19 0.27
C ASP A 84 -9.15 6.16 -0.50
N ILE A 85 -8.58 5.61 -1.58
CA ILE A 85 -9.23 4.58 -2.41
C ILE A 85 -9.51 3.35 -1.55
N LEU A 86 -8.51 2.88 -0.81
CA LEU A 86 -8.65 1.71 0.05
C LEU A 86 -9.60 1.98 1.21
N ALA A 87 -9.53 3.16 1.83
CA ALA A 87 -10.42 3.51 2.92
C ALA A 87 -11.90 3.54 2.49
N VAL A 88 -12.19 4.02 1.27
CA VAL A 88 -13.54 3.96 0.71
C VAL A 88 -13.94 2.53 0.35
N ARG A 89 -13.05 1.73 -0.25
CA ARG A 89 -13.35 0.33 -0.62
C ARG A 89 -13.67 -0.55 0.60
N HIS A 90 -12.89 -0.40 1.67
CA HIS A 90 -13.00 -1.27 2.85
C HIS A 90 -13.78 -0.65 4.01
N GLY A 91 -14.11 0.65 3.93
CA GLY A 91 -14.88 1.34 4.96
C GLY A 91 -14.12 1.57 6.28
N ARG A 92 -12.79 1.68 6.22
CA ARG A 92 -11.93 1.94 7.38
C ARG A 92 -10.63 2.63 6.96
N TYR A 93 -10.07 3.51 7.79
CA TYR A 93 -8.75 4.07 7.52
C TYR A 93 -7.64 3.04 7.73
N ILE A 94 -6.58 3.16 6.94
CA ILE A 94 -5.32 2.45 7.19
C ILE A 94 -4.52 3.27 8.20
N GLU A 95 -4.13 2.63 9.30
CA GLU A 95 -3.30 3.26 10.31
C GLU A 95 -1.90 3.55 9.74
N ARG A 96 -1.39 4.74 10.04
CA ARG A 96 -0.05 5.16 9.68
C ARG A 96 0.72 5.53 10.93
N ASP A 97 2.02 5.29 10.90
CA ASP A 97 2.91 5.81 11.92
C ASP A 97 2.86 7.36 11.95
N SER A 98 2.81 7.93 13.16
CA SER A 98 2.73 9.38 13.38
C SER A 98 4.02 10.10 12.97
N ASP A 99 5.15 9.43 13.14
CA ASP A 99 6.49 9.97 12.92
C ASP A 99 7.01 9.62 11.51
N ASP A 100 6.62 8.45 10.98
CA ASP A 100 6.93 8.03 9.61
C ASP A 100 5.69 7.81 8.72
N LYS A 101 5.40 8.81 7.89
CA LYS A 101 4.28 8.77 6.94
C LYS A 101 4.41 7.70 5.84
N LYS A 102 5.57 7.07 5.69
CA LYS A 102 5.81 5.95 4.76
C LYS A 102 5.50 4.59 5.39
N THR A 103 5.28 4.53 6.70
CA THR A 103 4.98 3.30 7.43
C THR A 103 3.46 3.11 7.58
N PHE A 104 2.97 1.97 7.09
CA PHE A 104 1.56 1.56 7.13
C PHE A 104 1.41 0.34 8.02
N ARG A 105 0.45 0.37 8.95
CA ARG A 105 0.22 -0.71 9.90
C ARG A 105 -1.05 -1.47 9.55
N PHE A 106 -0.94 -2.80 9.60
CA PHE A 106 -2.04 -3.72 9.39
C PHE A 106 -1.98 -4.81 10.45
N THR A 107 -3.15 -5.27 10.86
CA THR A 107 -3.29 -6.46 11.68
C THR A 107 -3.57 -7.69 10.80
N ARG A 108 -3.42 -8.88 11.37
CA ARG A 108 -3.73 -10.15 10.70
C ARG A 108 -5.19 -10.22 10.22
N GLU A 109 -6.11 -9.59 10.94
CA GLU A 109 -7.52 -9.49 10.54
C GLU A 109 -7.73 -8.64 9.28
N GLU A 110 -6.77 -7.77 8.96
CA GLU A 110 -6.78 -6.86 7.82
C GLU A 110 -5.97 -7.41 6.62
N LEU A 111 -5.64 -8.71 6.59
CA LEU A 111 -4.89 -9.31 5.50
C LEU A 111 -5.50 -9.04 4.12
N GLY A 112 -6.84 -9.04 4.00
CA GLY A 112 -7.51 -8.69 2.74
C GLY A 112 -7.25 -7.24 2.30
N LEU A 113 -7.26 -6.30 3.25
CA LEU A 113 -6.96 -4.89 3.02
C LEU A 113 -5.46 -4.70 2.66
N LEU A 114 -4.56 -5.44 3.29
CA LEU A 114 -3.14 -5.46 2.93
C LEU A 114 -2.93 -6.01 1.51
N VAL A 115 -3.62 -7.08 1.13
CA VAL A 115 -3.52 -7.65 -0.22
C VAL A 115 -3.98 -6.63 -1.28
N ASP A 116 -5.07 -5.93 -1.03
CA ASP A 116 -5.55 -4.88 -1.94
C ASP A 116 -4.59 -3.68 -1.97
N PHE A 117 -3.98 -3.31 -0.84
CA PHE A 117 -2.94 -2.29 -0.78
C PHE A 117 -1.72 -2.68 -1.64
N LEU A 118 -1.18 -3.88 -1.43
CA LEU A 118 -0.05 -4.41 -2.19
C LEU A 118 -0.39 -4.50 -3.68
N GLY A 119 -1.59 -4.99 -4.03
CA GLY A 119 -2.04 -5.08 -5.41
C GLY A 119 -2.04 -3.72 -6.13
N GLU A 120 -2.45 -2.65 -5.47
CA GLU A 120 -2.38 -1.29 -6.03
C GLU A 120 -0.96 -0.72 -6.07
N VAL A 121 -0.10 -1.04 -5.08
CA VAL A 121 1.33 -0.67 -5.12
C VAL A 121 2.03 -1.34 -6.30
N PHE A 122 1.79 -2.64 -6.50
CA PHE A 122 2.44 -3.44 -7.54
C PHE A 122 2.02 -3.08 -8.97
N LYS A 123 0.85 -2.45 -9.14
CA LYS A 123 0.42 -1.90 -10.43
C LYS A 123 1.20 -0.65 -10.85
N ARG A 124 1.90 0.01 -9.93
CA ARG A 124 2.72 1.19 -10.25
C ARG A 124 3.91 0.78 -11.11
N GLU A 125 4.25 1.64 -12.06
CA GLU A 125 5.43 1.47 -12.90
C GLU A 125 6.66 2.07 -12.24
N GLY A 126 7.84 1.59 -12.64
CA GLY A 126 9.13 2.09 -12.16
C GLY A 126 9.71 1.28 -11.01
N ASN A 127 10.76 1.85 -10.40
CA ASN A 127 11.42 1.23 -9.26
C ASN A 127 10.58 1.48 -8.00
N GLN A 128 10.04 0.41 -7.42
CA GLN A 128 9.25 0.48 -6.18
C GLN A 128 9.88 -0.44 -5.14
N VAL A 129 10.29 0.11 -4.01
CA VAL A 129 10.93 -0.65 -2.92
C VAL A 129 9.99 -0.65 -1.71
N VAL A 130 9.43 -1.82 -1.41
CA VAL A 130 8.49 -2.03 -0.32
C VAL A 130 9.18 -2.82 0.80
N GLY A 131 9.22 -2.26 2.00
CA GLY A 131 9.68 -2.98 3.19
C GLY A 131 8.52 -3.69 3.85
N LEU A 132 8.68 -4.96 4.25
CA LEU A 132 7.66 -5.70 4.97
C LEU A 132 8.20 -6.22 6.31
N ARG A 133 7.74 -5.58 7.39
CA ARG A 133 7.97 -5.97 8.77
C ARG A 133 6.84 -6.84 9.29
N GLY A 134 7.15 -7.61 10.33
CA GLY A 134 6.19 -8.46 11.01
C GLY A 134 6.86 -9.69 11.60
N MET A 135 6.24 -10.24 12.64
CA MET A 135 6.70 -11.47 13.28
C MET A 135 6.65 -12.67 12.31
N PRO A 136 7.43 -13.74 12.53
CA PRO A 136 7.33 -14.93 11.69
C PRO A 136 5.91 -15.52 11.67
N ARG A 137 5.48 -16.02 10.51
CA ARG A 137 4.16 -16.67 10.30
C ARG A 137 2.92 -15.77 10.49
N VAL A 138 3.10 -14.45 10.48
CA VAL A 138 2.00 -13.47 10.53
C VAL A 138 1.26 -13.33 9.18
N GLY A 139 1.81 -13.89 8.09
CA GLY A 139 1.21 -13.84 6.74
C GLY A 139 1.95 -12.96 5.73
N LYS A 140 3.21 -12.60 6.02
CA LYS A 140 4.03 -11.72 5.16
C LYS A 140 4.13 -12.24 3.74
N THR A 141 4.70 -13.42 3.55
CA THR A 141 4.92 -13.97 2.21
C THR A 141 3.61 -14.26 1.49
N GLU A 142 2.59 -14.77 2.19
CA GLU A 142 1.26 -15.02 1.63
C GLU A 142 0.63 -13.74 1.10
N SER A 143 0.76 -12.63 1.83
CA SER A 143 0.25 -11.32 1.40
C SER A 143 0.97 -10.81 0.15
N ILE A 144 2.29 -11.01 0.03
CA ILE A 144 3.08 -10.63 -1.15
C ILE A 144 2.62 -11.43 -2.37
N ILE A 145 2.49 -12.76 -2.22
CA ILE A 145 2.04 -13.65 -3.31
C ILE A 145 0.61 -13.27 -3.73
N ALA A 146 -0.31 -13.11 -2.78
CA ALA A 146 -1.69 -12.74 -3.07
C ALA A 146 -1.79 -11.37 -3.77
N GLY A 147 -1.02 -10.37 -3.33
CA GLY A 147 -0.93 -9.07 -3.99
C GLY A 147 -0.35 -9.17 -5.41
N SER A 148 0.63 -10.05 -5.63
CA SER A 148 1.23 -10.30 -6.95
C SER A 148 0.22 -10.90 -7.92
N VAL A 149 -0.57 -11.88 -7.45
CA VAL A 149 -1.68 -12.46 -8.23
C VAL A 149 -2.76 -11.43 -8.53
N CYS A 150 -3.19 -10.63 -7.54
CA CYS A 150 -4.21 -9.59 -7.70
C CYS A 150 -3.79 -8.49 -8.71
N SER A 151 -2.50 -8.20 -8.78
CA SER A 151 -1.92 -7.23 -9.73
C SER A 151 -1.54 -7.83 -11.09
N ASN A 152 -1.77 -9.12 -11.30
CA ASN A 152 -1.36 -9.86 -12.51
C ASN A 152 0.15 -9.72 -12.81
N LYS A 153 0.97 -9.75 -11.76
CA LYS A 153 2.43 -9.68 -11.82
C LYS A 153 3.02 -11.05 -11.51
N ARG A 154 4.09 -11.42 -12.21
CA ARG A 154 4.92 -12.57 -11.82
C ARG A 154 5.70 -12.19 -10.55
N TRP A 155 6.13 -13.19 -9.79
CA TRP A 155 7.04 -12.98 -8.65
C TRP A 155 8.20 -13.96 -8.70
N THR A 156 9.36 -13.53 -8.21
CA THR A 156 10.56 -14.35 -8.08
C THR A 156 11.19 -14.12 -6.71
N PHE A 157 11.44 -15.22 -5.99
CA PHE A 157 12.26 -15.19 -4.78
C PHE A 157 13.74 -15.08 -5.17
N VAL A 158 14.37 -14.00 -4.72
CA VAL A 158 15.82 -13.79 -4.82
C VAL A 158 16.52 -14.42 -3.62
N SER A 159 15.91 -14.27 -2.44
CA SER A 159 16.27 -14.91 -1.20
C SER A 159 15.00 -15.17 -0.39
N SER A 160 14.97 -16.27 0.37
CA SER A 160 13.83 -16.60 1.22
C SER A 160 14.21 -17.64 2.26
N THR A 161 13.71 -17.46 3.49
CA THR A 161 13.70 -18.51 4.51
C THR A 161 12.84 -19.72 4.12
N LEU A 162 11.79 -19.55 3.31
CA LEU A 162 10.87 -20.62 2.91
C LEU A 162 11.47 -21.62 1.92
N LEU A 163 12.39 -21.15 1.05
CA LEU A 163 13.03 -21.99 0.03
C LEU A 163 14.32 -22.63 0.57
N ARG A 164 14.26 -23.36 1.70
CA ARG A 164 15.46 -23.96 2.34
C ARG A 164 16.61 -22.96 2.56
N GLN A 165 16.30 -21.69 2.81
CA GLN A 165 17.32 -20.62 2.93
C GLN A 165 18.17 -20.45 1.64
N THR A 166 17.58 -20.65 0.47
CA THR A 166 18.30 -20.51 -0.80
C THR A 166 18.54 -19.04 -1.12
N VAL A 167 19.78 -18.73 -1.44
CA VAL A 167 20.24 -17.45 -1.98
C VAL A 167 20.52 -17.65 -3.47
N ARG A 168 19.90 -16.85 -4.34
CA ARG A 168 20.16 -16.93 -5.78
C ARG A 168 21.31 -16.02 -6.18
N SER A 169 22.23 -16.53 -6.99
CA SER A 169 23.34 -15.74 -7.54
C SER A 169 23.10 -15.32 -9.00
N GLN A 170 22.00 -15.79 -9.63
CA GLN A 170 21.61 -15.42 -10.99
C GLN A 170 20.10 -15.64 -11.20
N LEU A 171 19.53 -14.87 -12.13
CA LEU A 171 18.16 -14.99 -12.63
C LEU A 171 18.21 -15.21 -14.16
N SER A 172 17.19 -15.86 -14.72
CA SER A 172 17.05 -15.94 -16.17
C SER A 172 16.60 -14.60 -16.75
N GLU A 173 16.78 -14.41 -18.07
CA GLU A 173 16.30 -13.18 -18.75
C GLU A 173 14.79 -12.98 -18.59
N GLU A 174 14.01 -14.07 -18.59
CA GLU A 174 12.57 -14.02 -18.37
C GLU A 174 12.21 -13.51 -16.97
N GLU A 175 13.01 -13.89 -15.96
CA GLU A 175 12.83 -13.46 -14.57
C GLU A 175 13.28 -12.01 -14.37
N MET A 176 14.22 -11.51 -15.18
CA MET A 176 14.68 -10.11 -15.15
C MET A 176 13.70 -9.13 -15.83
N SER A 177 12.44 -9.51 -15.97
CA SER A 177 11.38 -8.63 -16.47
C SER A 177 11.04 -7.51 -15.48
N PRO A 178 10.85 -6.25 -15.93
CA PRO A 178 10.29 -5.17 -15.11
C PRO A 178 8.88 -5.46 -14.57
N ASN A 179 8.16 -6.39 -15.22
CA ASN A 179 6.82 -6.82 -14.81
C ASN A 179 6.86 -7.89 -13.69
N ASN A 180 8.05 -8.26 -13.23
CA ASN A 180 8.26 -9.22 -12.15
C ASN A 180 8.45 -8.50 -10.81
N ILE A 181 7.93 -9.09 -9.74
CA ILE A 181 8.14 -8.64 -8.36
C ILE A 181 9.27 -9.47 -7.74
N PHE A 182 10.30 -8.80 -7.25
CA PHE A 182 11.45 -9.45 -6.62
C PHE A 182 11.27 -9.51 -5.10
N ILE A 183 11.24 -10.72 -4.55
CA ILE A 183 11.08 -10.94 -3.10
C ILE A 183 12.44 -11.25 -2.50
N ILE A 184 12.83 -10.44 -1.52
CA ILE A 184 14.13 -10.47 -0.86
C ILE A 184 13.90 -10.61 0.64
N ASP A 185 14.55 -11.57 1.27
CA ASP A 185 14.59 -11.70 2.72
C ASP A 185 15.89 -11.09 3.25
N GLY A 186 15.79 -9.96 3.97
CA GLY A 186 16.91 -9.20 4.50
C GLY A 186 17.83 -10.00 5.42
N ILE A 187 17.32 -11.04 6.11
CA ILE A 187 18.11 -11.92 6.96
C ILE A 187 18.97 -12.85 6.10
N VAL A 188 18.33 -13.55 5.17
CA VAL A 188 18.99 -14.57 4.34
C VAL A 188 19.95 -13.94 3.33
N SER A 189 19.57 -12.78 2.79
CA SER A 189 20.37 -12.05 1.79
C SER A 189 21.65 -11.44 2.32
N THR A 190 21.80 -11.26 3.63
CA THR A 190 22.96 -10.56 4.20
C THR A 190 23.90 -11.54 4.89
N ILE A 191 23.36 -12.45 5.72
CA ILE A 191 24.13 -13.42 6.52
C ILE A 191 24.81 -14.50 5.64
N ARG A 192 24.21 -14.90 4.53
CA ARG A 192 24.71 -16.01 3.68
C ARG A 192 25.07 -15.59 2.25
N SER A 193 25.33 -14.31 2.04
CA SER A 193 25.64 -13.79 0.72
C SER A 193 27.03 -14.17 0.25
N ASN A 194 27.13 -14.51 -1.04
CA ASN A 194 28.39 -14.51 -1.76
C ASN A 194 28.45 -13.27 -2.67
N GLU A 195 29.63 -12.95 -3.20
CA GLU A 195 29.83 -11.77 -4.04
C GLU A 195 28.88 -11.71 -5.25
N ARG A 196 28.57 -12.87 -5.85
CA ARG A 196 27.62 -12.96 -6.97
C ARG A 196 26.19 -12.61 -6.57
N HIS A 197 25.75 -13.03 -5.38
CA HIS A 197 24.45 -12.62 -4.85
C HIS A 197 24.42 -11.13 -4.57
N HIS A 198 25.50 -10.57 -4.02
CA HIS A 198 25.60 -9.14 -3.78
C HIS A 198 25.45 -8.34 -5.07
N GLN A 199 26.14 -8.75 -6.14
CA GLN A 199 26.00 -8.14 -7.47
C GLN A 199 24.58 -8.28 -8.01
N LEU A 200 23.95 -9.45 -7.85
CA LEU A 200 22.56 -9.64 -8.26
C LEU A 200 21.62 -8.70 -7.50
N LEU A 201 21.77 -8.55 -6.19
CA LEU A 201 20.96 -7.64 -5.39
C LEU A 201 21.11 -6.20 -5.84
N GLN A 202 22.34 -5.72 -6.08
CA GLN A 202 22.57 -4.37 -6.59
C GLN A 202 21.87 -4.14 -7.94
N ASN A 203 21.98 -5.11 -8.85
CA ASN A 203 21.31 -5.06 -10.15
C ASN A 203 19.79 -4.99 -9.98
N ILE A 204 19.22 -5.87 -9.15
CA ILE A 204 17.78 -5.90 -8.89
C ILE A 204 17.33 -4.57 -8.28
N MET A 205 18.04 -4.05 -7.27
CA MET A 205 17.71 -2.79 -6.60
C MET A 205 17.69 -1.59 -7.58
N ALA A 206 18.52 -1.60 -8.62
CA ALA A 206 18.54 -0.58 -9.67
C ALA A 206 17.46 -0.76 -10.76
N MET A 207 16.84 -1.93 -10.88
CA MET A 207 15.87 -2.20 -11.94
C MET A 207 14.58 -1.37 -11.77
N PRO A 208 13.90 -0.97 -12.86
CA PRO A 208 12.59 -0.32 -12.81
C PRO A 208 11.47 -1.34 -12.56
N SER A 209 11.58 -2.07 -11.45
CA SER A 209 10.66 -3.12 -11.03
C SER A 209 10.28 -2.96 -9.56
N THR A 210 9.24 -3.65 -9.13
CA THR A 210 8.90 -3.73 -7.72
C THR A 210 9.81 -4.73 -7.00
N LYS A 211 10.31 -4.36 -5.83
CA LYS A 211 10.95 -5.27 -4.88
C LYS A 211 10.25 -5.21 -3.55
N VAL A 212 10.05 -6.36 -2.95
CA VAL A 212 9.56 -6.48 -1.58
C VAL A 212 10.66 -7.08 -0.73
N ILE A 213 11.12 -6.32 0.25
CA ILE A 213 12.18 -6.70 1.18
C ILE A 213 11.54 -7.03 2.53
N GLU A 214 11.46 -8.32 2.85
CA GLU A 214 11.16 -8.76 4.21
C GLU A 214 12.34 -8.46 5.13
N HIS A 215 12.07 -8.15 6.40
CA HIS A 215 13.12 -7.78 7.37
C HIS A 215 13.97 -6.57 6.91
N PRO A 216 13.34 -5.44 6.53
CA PRO A 216 14.04 -4.29 5.97
C PRO A 216 15.10 -3.72 6.93
N ASP A 217 14.88 -3.83 8.24
CA ASP A 217 15.80 -3.30 9.26
C ASP A 217 17.15 -4.04 9.24
N ILE A 218 17.11 -5.36 9.03
CA ILE A 218 18.32 -6.19 8.92
C ILE A 218 18.99 -5.95 7.56
N PHE A 219 18.19 -5.80 6.50
CA PHE A 219 18.73 -5.44 5.18
C PHE A 219 19.49 -4.11 5.22
N ILE A 220 18.97 -3.08 5.89
CA ILE A 220 19.65 -1.79 6.06
C ILE A 220 20.91 -1.94 6.91
N LYS A 221 20.81 -2.60 8.06
CA LYS A 221 21.95 -2.77 8.98
C LYS A 221 23.16 -3.44 8.31
N GLU A 222 22.91 -4.42 7.45
CA GLU A 222 23.93 -5.26 6.84
C GLU A 222 24.22 -4.90 5.37
N SER A 223 23.74 -3.75 4.88
CA SER A 223 23.99 -3.27 3.52
C SER A 223 24.39 -1.78 3.49
N HIS A 224 24.60 -1.24 2.29
CA HIS A 224 24.88 0.18 2.10
C HIS A 224 23.61 1.02 1.89
N TYR A 225 22.42 0.39 1.91
CA TYR A 225 21.15 1.07 1.77
C TYR A 225 20.65 1.58 3.12
N ASP A 226 19.81 2.61 3.08
CA ASP A 226 19.12 3.15 4.25
C ASP A 226 17.59 3.18 4.02
N TYR A 227 16.84 3.69 5.00
CA TYR A 227 15.39 3.82 4.91
C TYR A 227 14.91 4.74 3.77
N SER A 228 15.77 5.61 3.22
CA SER A 228 15.42 6.47 2.09
C SER A 228 15.21 5.67 0.80
N ALA A 229 15.83 4.49 0.70
CA ALA A 229 15.65 3.57 -0.42
C ALA A 229 14.22 3.01 -0.51
N PHE A 230 13.43 3.08 0.57
CA PHE A 230 12.07 2.54 0.63
C PHE A 230 11.02 3.59 0.26
N ASP A 231 10.11 3.21 -0.64
CA ASP A 231 8.93 4.00 -0.98
C ASP A 231 7.86 3.89 0.11
N CYS A 232 7.72 2.71 0.70
CA CYS A 232 6.89 2.47 1.87
C CYS A 232 7.41 1.30 2.70
N ILE A 233 7.03 1.31 3.98
CA ILE A 233 7.21 0.21 4.92
C ILE A 233 5.82 -0.23 5.36
N ILE A 234 5.63 -1.54 5.44
CA ILE A 234 4.42 -2.17 5.90
C ILE A 234 4.75 -2.95 7.16
N GLU A 235 3.93 -2.77 8.18
CA GLU A 235 4.00 -3.53 9.41
C GLU A 235 2.77 -4.42 9.51
N LEU A 236 2.99 -5.73 9.43
CA LEU A 236 1.94 -6.72 9.63
C LEU A 236 2.07 -7.32 11.02
N ARG A 237 1.07 -7.04 11.87
CA ARG A 237 1.02 -7.38 13.29
C ARG A 237 -0.07 -8.40 13.60
N ASN A 238 0.07 -9.18 14.67
CA ASN A 238 -1.01 -10.02 15.18
C ASN A 238 -2.09 -9.19 15.90
N THR A 239 -1.65 -8.20 16.68
CA THR A 239 -2.52 -7.26 17.40
C THR A 239 -2.04 -5.83 17.16
N PRO A 240 -2.90 -4.80 17.30
CA PRO A 240 -2.51 -3.40 17.07
C PRO A 240 -1.27 -2.98 17.89
N ASP A 241 -1.19 -3.42 19.14
CA ASP A 241 -0.14 -3.06 20.09
C ASP A 241 1.11 -3.97 20.01
N GLU A 242 1.18 -4.92 19.07
CA GLU A 242 2.34 -5.80 18.94
C GLU A 242 3.59 -5.01 18.53
N GLU A 243 4.65 -5.08 19.35
CA GLU A 243 5.98 -4.60 18.98
C GLU A 243 6.70 -5.64 18.12
N ILE A 244 7.15 -5.22 16.93
CA ILE A 244 7.92 -6.07 16.02
C ILE A 244 9.39 -5.98 16.41
N SER A 245 9.94 -7.05 16.98
CA SER A 245 11.36 -7.16 17.32
C SER A 245 12.01 -8.39 16.68
N TYR A 246 13.25 -8.22 16.23
CA TYR A 246 14.04 -9.26 15.55
C TYR A 246 15.21 -9.79 16.39
N GLU A 247 15.41 -9.28 17.62
CA GLU A 247 16.53 -9.62 18.49
C GLU A 247 16.59 -11.13 18.79
N SER A 248 15.43 -11.73 19.10
CA SER A 248 15.32 -13.16 19.43
C SER A 248 15.65 -14.11 18.27
N PHE A 249 15.64 -13.64 17.01
CA PHE A 249 15.85 -14.49 15.83
C PHE A 249 17.30 -14.47 15.33
N THR A 250 18.00 -13.35 15.51
CA THR A 250 19.42 -13.25 15.13
C THR A 250 20.33 -14.16 15.99
N GLY A 251 19.95 -14.43 17.24
CA GLY A 251 20.70 -15.33 18.14
C GLY A 251 20.65 -16.82 17.79
N TYR A 252 19.71 -17.28 16.96
CA TYR A 252 19.64 -18.70 16.54
C TYR A 252 20.57 -19.04 15.36
N HIS A 253 21.29 -18.06 14.81
CA HIS A 253 22.18 -18.26 13.66
C HIS A 253 23.68 -18.17 13.99
N GLU A 254 24.04 -18.11 15.28
CA GLU A 254 25.44 -18.21 15.74
C GLU A 254 25.94 -19.66 15.99
N PHE A 255 25.21 -20.69 15.56
CA PHE A 255 25.63 -22.10 15.66
C PHE A 255 25.53 -22.85 14.33
#